data_AF-A0A935CZP0-F1
#
_entry.id   AF-A0A935CZP0-F1
#
_cell.length_a   1.000
_cell.length_b   1.000
_cell.length_c   1.000
_cell.angle_alpha   90.00
_cell.angle_beta   90.00
_cell.angle_gamma   90.00
#
_symmetry.space_group_name_H-M   'P 1'
#
loop_
_entity.id
_entity.type
_entity.pdbx_description
1 polymer ?
#
loop_
_entity_poly.entity_id
_entity_poly.type
_entity_poly.pdbx_seq_one_letter_code
_entity_poly.pdbx_strand_id
1 'polypeptide(L)'
;MKANLCLLLFCGFCVVSSLGCRKDSFVKKFGIRLERDFSVPAGLDILDAHYFVLSEMPTFYANLIAQEDVPDGAKVSLVPEKALITSRFGNIDFDFIEKVSVKIYTNANIDDKAEAFYIEYIPKSVDGELALIPTSFEALPFLKDGLVNAEVKFLFKITTPQQLDLHIQMDFRGNY
;
A
#
# COMPACT_ATOMS: atom_id res chain seq x y z
N MET A 1 -1.61 66.37 -29.24
CA MET A 1 -0.42 65.49 -29.17
C MET A 1 -0.37 64.76 -27.82
N LYS A 2 -1.28 63.81 -27.57
CA LYS A 2 -1.34 63.01 -26.31
C LYS A 2 -1.95 61.61 -26.50
N ALA A 3 -1.98 61.07 -27.73
CA ALA A 3 -2.61 59.77 -28.01
C ALA A 3 -1.62 58.59 -28.10
N ASN A 4 -0.31 58.86 -28.24
CA ASN A 4 0.67 57.81 -28.57
C ASN A 4 1.46 57.28 -27.37
N LEU A 5 1.25 57.80 -26.16
CA LEU A 5 2.01 57.40 -24.96
C LEU A 5 1.33 56.30 -24.13
N CYS A 6 -0.01 56.23 -24.13
CA CYS A 6 -0.74 55.18 -23.40
C CYS A 6 -0.68 53.81 -24.10
N LEU A 7 -0.58 53.77 -25.43
CA LEU A 7 -0.62 52.51 -26.18
C LEU A 7 0.67 51.68 -26.04
N LEU A 8 1.81 52.34 -25.82
CA LEU A 8 3.11 51.68 -25.63
C LEU A 8 3.30 51.12 -24.20
N LEU A 9 2.63 51.69 -23.21
CA LEU A 9 2.71 51.24 -21.81
C LEU A 9 1.87 50.00 -21.51
N PHE A 10 0.81 49.75 -22.29
CA PHE A 10 -0.04 48.56 -22.10
C PHE A 10 0.48 47.32 -22.84
N CYS A 11 1.28 47.50 -23.90
CA CYS A 11 1.87 46.41 -24.68
C CYS A 11 3.13 45.81 -24.03
N GLY A 12 3.83 46.57 -23.17
CA GLY A 12 5.03 46.10 -22.47
C GLY A 12 4.75 45.17 -21.27
N PHE A 13 3.55 45.24 -20.68
CA PHE A 13 3.23 44.47 -19.47
C PHE A 13 2.77 43.04 -19.75
N CYS A 14 2.30 42.73 -20.96
CA CYS A 14 1.82 41.38 -21.30
C CYS A 14 2.93 40.38 -21.65
N VAL A 15 4.15 40.86 -21.95
CA VAL A 15 5.25 39.98 -22.40
C VAL A 15 6.01 39.34 -21.23
N VAL A 16 5.91 39.89 -20.01
CA VAL A 16 6.69 39.42 -18.85
C VAL A 16 5.96 38.33 -18.04
N SER A 17 4.68 38.05 -18.35
CA SER A 17 3.86 37.09 -17.59
C SER A 17 4.05 35.62 -18.00
N SER A 18 4.87 35.32 -19.02
CA SER A 18 5.01 33.96 -19.58
C SER A 18 6.23 33.17 -19.09
N LEU A 19 7.12 33.77 -18.27
CA LEU A 19 8.37 33.12 -17.83
C LEU A 19 8.28 32.40 -16.46
N GLY A 20 7.08 32.26 -15.91
CA GLY A 20 6.88 31.80 -14.53
C GLY A 20 6.07 30.52 -14.35
N CYS A 21 5.87 29.68 -15.37
CA CYS A 21 5.26 28.37 -15.16
C CYS A 21 6.37 27.35 -14.86
N ARG A 22 6.78 27.28 -13.59
CA ARG A 22 7.58 26.14 -13.11
C ARG A 22 6.76 24.89 -13.39
N LYS A 23 7.26 24.04 -14.29
CA LYS A 23 6.72 22.72 -14.55
C LYS A 23 6.96 21.89 -13.30
N ASP A 24 6.02 21.93 -12.36
CA ASP A 24 5.92 20.90 -11.34
C ASP A 24 5.83 19.59 -12.10
N SER A 25 6.87 18.78 -11.96
CA SER A 25 6.89 17.43 -12.50
C SER A 25 5.91 16.64 -11.65
N PHE A 26 4.65 16.64 -12.06
CA PHE A 26 3.63 15.78 -11.47
C PHE A 26 4.09 14.34 -11.66
N VAL A 27 4.68 13.77 -10.61
CA VAL A 27 4.96 12.33 -10.55
C VAL A 27 3.62 11.64 -10.68
N LYS A 28 3.44 10.90 -11.77
CA LYS A 28 2.18 10.21 -12.02
C LYS A 28 2.13 8.99 -11.10
N LYS A 29 0.93 8.66 -10.62
CA LYS A 29 0.71 7.64 -9.61
C LYS A 29 -0.30 6.62 -10.10
N PHE A 30 -0.07 5.35 -9.75
CA PHE A 30 -1.04 4.27 -9.88
C PHE A 30 -1.06 3.45 -8.59
N GLY A 31 -2.09 2.63 -8.40
CA GLY A 31 -2.25 1.80 -7.21
C GLY A 31 -2.39 0.32 -7.55
N ILE A 32 -1.76 -0.54 -6.75
CA ILE A 32 -2.06 -1.98 -6.74
C ILE A 32 -2.76 -2.28 -5.42
N ARG A 33 -3.94 -2.90 -5.49
CA ARG A 33 -4.68 -3.39 -4.34
C ARG A 33 -4.72 -4.90 -4.34
N LEU A 34 -4.31 -5.49 -3.23
CA LEU A 34 -4.39 -6.93 -2.98
C LEU A 34 -5.36 -7.17 -1.83
N GLU A 35 -6.26 -8.13 -2.00
CA GLU A 35 -7.29 -8.45 -1.01
C GLU A 35 -7.45 -9.97 -0.87
N ARG A 36 -7.52 -10.45 0.37
CA ARG A 36 -7.77 -11.86 0.68
C ARG A 36 -8.49 -12.02 2.01
N ASP A 37 -9.29 -13.07 2.08
CA ASP A 37 -9.87 -13.56 3.33
C ASP A 37 -9.04 -14.71 3.88
N PHE A 38 -8.98 -14.82 5.20
CA PHE A 38 -8.31 -15.92 5.88
C PHE A 38 -8.92 -16.13 7.27
N SER A 39 -8.67 -17.31 7.84
CA SER A 39 -9.20 -17.66 9.16
C SER A 39 -8.06 -17.91 10.14
N VAL A 40 -8.18 -17.33 11.33
CA VAL A 40 -7.28 -17.54 12.47
C VAL A 40 -8.01 -18.44 13.47
N PRO A 41 -7.52 -19.67 13.73
CA PRO A 41 -8.14 -20.58 14.68
C PRO A 41 -8.22 -20.01 16.10
N ALA A 42 -9.19 -20.48 16.89
CA ALA A 42 -9.19 -20.27 18.33
C ALA A 42 -8.10 -21.10 19.02
N GLY A 43 -7.70 -20.71 20.23
CA GLY A 43 -6.76 -21.50 21.04
C GLY A 43 -5.28 -21.39 20.67
N LEU A 44 -4.88 -20.50 19.75
CA LEU A 44 -3.47 -20.24 19.45
C LEU A 44 -2.78 -19.63 20.67
N ASP A 45 -1.59 -20.12 21.00
CA ASP A 45 -0.85 -19.73 22.19
C ASP A 45 -0.11 -18.39 22.01
N ILE A 46 0.49 -17.92 23.11
CA ILE A 46 1.21 -16.64 23.20
C ILE A 46 2.72 -16.77 23.04
N LEU A 47 3.26 -17.99 23.07
CA LEU A 47 4.70 -18.23 23.11
C LEU A 47 5.27 -18.24 21.69
N ASP A 48 4.51 -18.79 20.76
CA ASP A 48 4.91 -18.95 19.37
C ASP A 48 4.29 -17.88 18.47
N ALA A 49 4.99 -17.60 17.36
CA ALA A 49 4.44 -16.81 16.27
C ALA A 49 3.61 -17.70 15.34
N HIS A 50 2.44 -17.19 14.94
CA HIS A 50 1.50 -17.92 14.10
C HIS A 50 1.48 -17.33 12.69
N TYR A 51 1.59 -18.17 11.67
CA TYR A 51 1.78 -17.75 10.28
C TYR A 51 0.62 -18.23 9.39
N PHE A 52 0.09 -17.31 8.60
CA PHE A 52 -1.03 -17.56 7.67
C PHE A 52 -0.62 -17.15 6.27
N VAL A 53 -0.64 -18.09 5.34
CA VAL A 53 -0.20 -17.88 3.96
C VAL A 53 -1.40 -17.55 3.07
N LEU A 54 -1.29 -16.44 2.35
CA LEU A 54 -2.23 -15.93 1.37
C LEU A 54 -1.62 -16.13 -0.02
N SER A 55 -1.93 -17.26 -0.65
CA SER A 55 -1.29 -17.66 -1.90
C SER A 55 -1.92 -17.02 -3.14
N GLU A 56 -1.08 -16.85 -4.17
CA GLU A 56 -1.48 -16.54 -5.54
C GLU A 56 -2.47 -15.37 -5.64
N MET A 57 -2.11 -14.25 -5.01
CA MET A 57 -2.87 -13.01 -5.15
C MET A 57 -2.54 -12.34 -6.48
N PRO A 58 -3.53 -12.07 -7.34
CA PRO A 58 -3.30 -11.41 -8.61
C PRO A 58 -2.98 -9.93 -8.39
N THR A 59 -1.89 -9.45 -8.98
CA THR A 59 -1.44 -8.05 -8.86
C THR A 59 -1.98 -7.16 -9.96
N PHE A 60 -2.41 -7.75 -11.08
CA PHE A 60 -2.86 -7.06 -12.30
C PHE A 60 -1.91 -5.97 -12.80
N TYR A 61 -0.62 -6.07 -12.48
CA TYR A 61 0.37 -5.04 -12.77
C TYR A 61 0.41 -4.67 -14.26
N ALA A 62 0.51 -5.68 -15.14
CA ALA A 62 0.56 -5.44 -16.58
C ALA A 62 -0.68 -4.70 -17.11
N ASN A 63 -1.87 -5.03 -16.61
CA ASN A 63 -3.11 -4.36 -16.97
C ASN A 63 -3.13 -2.91 -16.47
N LEU A 64 -2.65 -2.66 -15.26
CA LEU A 64 -2.59 -1.32 -14.66
C LEU A 64 -1.60 -0.41 -15.41
N ILE A 65 -0.40 -0.90 -15.72
CA ILE A 65 0.59 -0.16 -16.50
C ILE A 65 0.05 0.20 -17.90
N ALA A 66 -0.65 -0.73 -18.54
CA ALA A 66 -1.28 -0.48 -19.84
C ALA A 66 -2.45 0.51 -19.76
N GLN A 67 -3.26 0.44 -18.70
CA GLN A 67 -4.40 1.36 -18.50
C GLN A 67 -3.95 2.80 -18.20
N GLU A 68 -2.84 2.96 -17.49
CA GLU A 68 -2.30 4.26 -17.10
C GLU A 68 -1.41 4.91 -18.18
N ASP A 69 -1.30 4.29 -19.36
CA ASP A 69 -0.43 4.73 -20.47
C ASP A 69 1.00 5.03 -19.99
N VAL A 70 1.55 4.18 -19.12
CA VAL A 70 2.90 4.34 -18.59
C VAL A 70 3.90 4.22 -19.76
N PRO A 71 4.73 5.25 -20.03
CA PRO A 71 5.63 5.22 -21.18
C PRO A 71 6.63 4.07 -21.12
N ASP A 72 6.93 3.49 -22.28
CA ASP A 72 7.99 2.49 -22.40
C ASP A 72 9.33 3.06 -21.89
N GLY A 73 9.98 2.31 -21.00
CA GLY A 73 11.23 2.72 -20.37
C GLY A 73 11.09 3.72 -19.22
N ALA A 74 9.86 4.09 -18.82
CA ALA A 74 9.64 4.87 -17.61
C ALA A 74 10.18 4.13 -16.38
N LYS A 75 10.83 4.88 -15.47
CA LYS A 75 11.31 4.33 -14.21
C LYS A 75 10.14 4.21 -13.24
N VAL A 76 9.60 3.01 -13.13
CA VAL A 76 8.56 2.68 -12.16
C VAL A 76 9.19 2.37 -10.80
N SER A 77 8.62 2.92 -9.73
CA SER A 77 8.86 2.51 -8.35
C SER A 77 7.55 2.13 -7.70
N LEU A 78 7.54 1.15 -6.81
CA LEU A 78 6.34 0.67 -6.15
C LEU A 78 6.63 0.46 -4.66
N VAL A 79 5.86 1.09 -3.79
CA VAL A 79 6.07 1.03 -2.34
C VAL A 79 4.77 0.71 -1.59
N PRO A 80 4.82 0.04 -0.44
CA PRO A 80 3.67 -0.11 0.45
C PRO A 80 3.05 1.25 0.82
N GLU A 81 1.73 1.33 0.86
CA GLU A 81 1.02 2.57 1.21
C GLU A 81 0.08 2.39 2.40
N LYS A 82 -0.75 1.35 2.39
CA LYS A 82 -1.72 1.10 3.46
C LYS A 82 -2.02 -0.39 3.56
N ALA A 83 -2.19 -0.92 4.76
CA ALA A 83 -2.84 -2.20 4.93
C ALA A 83 -3.81 -2.18 6.11
N LEU A 84 -4.94 -2.86 5.94
CA LEU A 84 -6.01 -2.99 6.93
C LEU A 84 -6.37 -4.45 7.08
N ILE A 85 -6.51 -4.92 8.32
CA ILE A 85 -7.14 -6.20 8.65
C ILE A 85 -8.45 -5.90 9.35
N THR A 86 -9.56 -6.47 8.86
CA THR A 86 -10.89 -6.28 9.43
C THR A 86 -11.56 -7.62 9.70
N SER A 87 -12.53 -7.64 10.61
CA SER A 87 -13.40 -8.81 10.75
C SER A 87 -14.36 -8.92 9.57
N ARG A 88 -14.56 -10.14 9.08
CA ARG A 88 -15.61 -10.47 8.10
C ARG A 88 -17.00 -10.45 8.72
N PHE A 89 -17.09 -10.76 10.00
CA PHE A 89 -18.35 -10.92 10.72
C PHE A 89 -18.33 -10.14 12.04
N GLY A 90 -19.29 -9.24 12.20
CA GLY A 90 -19.42 -8.42 13.39
C GLY A 90 -18.22 -7.49 13.62
N ASN A 91 -18.19 -6.87 14.79
CA ASN A 91 -17.08 -6.05 15.23
C ASN A 91 -16.21 -6.85 16.20
N ILE A 92 -14.89 -6.85 16.00
CA ILE A 92 -13.93 -7.56 16.85
C ILE A 92 -12.93 -6.53 17.38
N ASP A 93 -12.69 -6.53 18.68
CA ASP A 93 -11.58 -5.78 19.27
C ASP A 93 -10.30 -6.61 19.12
N PHE A 94 -9.27 -6.03 18.53
CA PHE A 94 -7.98 -6.68 18.27
C PHE A 94 -7.00 -6.55 19.46
N ASP A 95 -7.47 -6.15 20.64
CA ASP A 95 -6.66 -5.93 21.84
C ASP A 95 -5.83 -7.14 22.30
N PHE A 96 -6.27 -8.36 21.99
CA PHE A 96 -5.59 -9.64 22.27
C PHE A 96 -4.36 -9.89 21.38
N ILE A 97 -4.19 -9.12 20.30
CA ILE A 97 -3.03 -9.22 19.41
C ILE A 97 -1.91 -8.31 19.93
N GLU A 98 -0.68 -8.82 19.93
CA GLU A 98 0.52 -8.04 20.27
C GLU A 98 1.10 -7.37 19.04
N LYS A 99 1.40 -8.19 18.02
CA LYS A 99 2.08 -7.74 16.80
C LYS A 99 1.49 -8.42 15.59
N VAL A 100 1.51 -7.70 14.48
CA VAL A 100 1.26 -8.26 13.15
C VAL A 100 2.38 -7.84 12.22
N SER A 101 2.84 -8.75 11.38
CA SER A 101 3.75 -8.47 10.28
C SER A 101 3.22 -9.16 9.02
N VAL A 102 3.28 -8.48 7.89
CA VAL A 102 2.88 -9.02 6.60
C VAL A 102 4.08 -8.96 5.69
N LYS A 103 4.55 -10.14 5.30
CA LYS A 103 5.63 -10.29 4.33
C LYS A 103 5.07 -10.69 2.98
N ILE A 104 5.69 -10.24 1.89
CA ILE A 104 5.37 -10.69 0.54
C ILE A 104 6.55 -11.41 -0.10
N TYR A 105 6.25 -12.33 -1.01
CA TYR A 105 7.25 -13.12 -1.75
C TYR A 105 6.64 -13.67 -3.05
N THR A 106 7.49 -14.13 -3.96
CA THR A 106 7.08 -14.75 -5.23
C THR A 106 7.29 -16.26 -5.19
N ASN A 107 6.58 -17.00 -6.04
CA ASN A 107 6.80 -18.45 -6.20
C ASN A 107 8.20 -18.79 -6.77
N ALA A 108 8.89 -17.82 -7.38
CA ALA A 108 10.24 -17.99 -7.90
C ALA A 108 11.30 -18.02 -6.79
N ASN A 109 11.04 -17.39 -5.63
CA ASN A 109 11.95 -17.35 -4.49
C ASN A 109 11.17 -17.26 -3.17
N ILE A 110 10.88 -18.41 -2.56
CA ILE A 110 10.10 -18.50 -1.31
C ILE A 110 10.88 -18.04 -0.06
N ASP A 111 12.21 -18.07 -0.12
CA ASP A 111 13.08 -17.71 1.00
C ASP A 111 13.28 -16.19 1.09
N ASP A 112 13.10 -15.47 -0.02
CA ASP A 112 13.17 -14.01 -0.07
C ASP A 112 11.82 -13.37 0.27
N LYS A 113 11.55 -13.26 1.58
CA LYS A 113 10.34 -12.66 2.12
C LYS A 113 10.60 -11.23 2.60
N ALA A 114 10.07 -10.25 1.89
CA ALA A 114 10.18 -8.84 2.26
C ALA A 114 9.01 -8.39 3.15
N GLU A 115 9.29 -7.74 4.28
CA GLU A 115 8.24 -7.18 5.14
C GLU A 115 7.66 -5.90 4.54
N ALA A 116 6.36 -5.95 4.22
CA ALA A 116 5.64 -4.87 3.56
C ALA A 116 4.86 -4.00 4.55
N PHE A 117 4.29 -4.64 5.58
CA PHE A 117 3.46 -3.96 6.58
C PHE A 117 3.68 -4.57 7.95
N TYR A 118 3.54 -3.77 9.00
CA TYR A 118 3.66 -4.27 10.37
C TYR A 118 2.91 -3.39 11.38
N ILE A 119 2.70 -3.91 12.59
CA ILE A 119 2.36 -3.15 13.78
C ILE A 119 2.93 -3.87 14.99
N GLU A 120 3.64 -3.15 15.86
CA GLU A 120 4.32 -3.75 17.03
C GLU A 120 3.62 -3.47 18.37
N TYR A 121 2.62 -2.58 18.36
CA TYR A 121 1.85 -2.24 19.55
C TYR A 121 0.42 -1.89 19.17
N ILE A 122 -0.49 -2.80 19.50
CA ILE A 122 -1.92 -2.59 19.31
C ILE A 122 -2.51 -2.01 20.60
N PRO A 123 -3.09 -0.80 20.57
CA PRO A 123 -3.76 -0.18 21.71
C PRO A 123 -4.85 -1.07 22.30
N LYS A 124 -5.25 -0.81 23.55
CA LYS A 124 -6.29 -1.58 24.27
C LYS A 124 -7.71 -1.41 23.71
N SER A 125 -7.88 -0.56 22.71
CA SER A 125 -9.14 -0.39 21.99
C SER A 125 -8.79 -0.03 20.56
N VAL A 126 -9.19 -0.88 19.61
CA VAL A 126 -9.10 -0.59 18.19
C VAL A 126 -10.50 -0.72 17.61
N ASP A 127 -10.95 0.30 16.89
CA ASP A 127 -12.32 0.39 16.37
C ASP A 127 -12.57 -0.57 15.19
N GLY A 128 -12.55 -1.88 15.45
CA GLY A 128 -12.97 -2.92 14.50
C GLY A 128 -12.06 -3.17 13.29
N GLU A 129 -11.02 -2.36 13.15
CA GLU A 129 -10.00 -2.49 12.11
C GLU A 129 -8.60 -2.42 12.71
N LEU A 130 -7.71 -3.26 12.21
CA LEU A 130 -6.31 -3.26 12.54
C LEU A 130 -5.53 -2.63 11.38
N ALA A 131 -5.21 -1.35 11.51
CA ALA A 131 -4.40 -0.63 10.54
C ALA A 131 -2.91 -0.91 10.75
N LEU A 132 -2.24 -1.33 9.69
CA LEU A 132 -0.81 -1.65 9.70
C LEU A 132 0.02 -0.48 9.15
N ILE A 133 1.25 -0.36 9.66
CA ILE A 133 2.25 0.61 9.24
C ILE A 133 2.96 0.08 7.98
N PRO A 134 2.98 0.82 6.87
CA PRO A 134 3.73 0.44 5.67
C PRO A 134 5.24 0.60 5.88
N THR A 135 6.03 -0.30 5.29
CA THR A 135 7.48 -0.13 5.19
C THR A 135 7.87 0.65 3.93
N SER A 136 9.15 0.99 3.76
CA SER A 136 9.67 1.75 2.62
C SER A 136 10.34 0.89 1.54
N PHE A 137 10.19 -0.43 1.59
CA PHE A 137 10.87 -1.31 0.64
C PHE A 137 10.32 -1.17 -0.79
N GLU A 138 11.16 -1.51 -1.77
CA GLU A 138 10.79 -1.53 -3.19
C GLU A 138 10.05 -2.84 -3.52
N ALA A 139 8.75 -2.72 -3.75
CA ALA A 139 7.82 -3.84 -3.97
C ALA A 139 7.71 -4.25 -5.44
N LEU A 140 8.22 -3.46 -6.39
CA LEU A 140 8.11 -3.77 -7.82
C LEU A 140 8.64 -5.16 -8.19
N PRO A 141 9.80 -5.63 -7.68
CA PRO A 141 10.32 -6.97 -8.00
C PRO A 141 9.37 -8.11 -7.64
N PHE A 142 8.48 -7.90 -6.66
CA PHE A 142 7.53 -8.90 -6.18
C PHE A 142 6.18 -8.81 -6.90
N LEU A 143 5.77 -7.61 -7.31
CA LEU A 143 4.41 -7.35 -7.78
C LEU A 143 4.28 -7.31 -9.31
N LYS A 144 5.38 -7.15 -10.04
CA LYS A 144 5.35 -6.99 -11.51
C LYS A 144 4.98 -8.26 -12.28
N ASP A 145 5.24 -9.44 -11.71
CA ASP A 145 5.11 -10.73 -12.40
C ASP A 145 3.68 -11.32 -12.36
N GLY A 146 2.71 -10.55 -11.87
CA GLY A 146 1.27 -10.86 -11.96
C GLY A 146 0.70 -11.63 -10.77
N LEU A 147 1.51 -12.43 -10.07
CA LEU A 147 1.12 -13.15 -8.86
C LEU A 147 2.10 -12.89 -7.72
N VAL A 148 1.57 -12.74 -6.52
CA VAL A 148 2.35 -12.58 -5.29
C VAL A 148 1.71 -13.38 -4.16
N ASN A 149 2.52 -13.87 -3.23
CA ASN A 149 2.04 -14.45 -1.99
C ASN A 149 2.26 -13.47 -0.84
N ALA A 150 1.43 -13.55 0.19
CA ALA A 150 1.69 -12.90 1.47
C ALA A 150 1.71 -13.91 2.61
N GLU A 151 2.50 -13.62 3.63
CA GLU A 151 2.53 -14.34 4.90
C GLU A 151 2.19 -13.35 6.00
N VAL A 152 1.05 -13.56 6.65
CA VAL A 152 0.60 -12.79 7.81
C VAL A 152 1.08 -13.50 9.06
N LYS A 153 1.95 -12.84 9.81
CA LYS A 153 2.47 -13.31 11.10
C LYS A 153 1.73 -12.59 12.22
N PHE A 154 1.16 -13.35 13.14
CA PHE A 154 0.60 -12.85 14.39
C PHE A 154 1.48 -13.25 15.58
N LEU A 155 1.59 -12.34 16.54
CA LEU A 155 2.00 -12.64 17.91
C LEU A 155 0.87 -12.17 18.83
N PHE A 156 0.46 -13.00 19.78
CA PHE A 156 -0.70 -12.74 20.63
C PHE A 156 -0.31 -12.44 22.08
N LYS A 157 -1.03 -11.51 22.73
CA LYS A 157 -0.86 -11.18 24.15
C LYS A 157 -1.55 -12.20 25.07
N ILE A 158 -2.65 -12.76 24.58
CA ILE A 158 -3.43 -13.83 25.22
C ILE A 158 -3.79 -14.88 24.17
N THR A 159 -4.16 -16.07 24.62
CA THR A 159 -4.66 -17.10 23.71
C THR A 159 -5.84 -16.59 22.90
N THR A 160 -5.85 -16.84 21.58
CA THR A 160 -6.93 -16.35 20.71
C THR A 160 -8.29 -16.86 21.22
N PRO A 161 -9.21 -15.96 21.62
CA PRO A 161 -10.39 -16.34 22.40
C PRO A 161 -11.47 -17.05 21.56
N GLN A 162 -11.45 -16.83 20.25
CA GLN A 162 -12.39 -17.38 19.29
C GLN A 162 -11.72 -17.51 17.92
N GLN A 163 -12.36 -18.23 17.00
CA GLN A 163 -11.96 -18.23 15.61
C GLN A 163 -12.27 -16.85 15.01
N LEU A 164 -11.34 -16.32 14.23
CA LEU A 164 -11.48 -15.03 13.56
C LEU A 164 -11.52 -15.28 12.06
N ASP A 165 -12.59 -14.85 11.41
CA ASP A 165 -12.63 -14.78 9.96
C ASP A 165 -12.29 -13.34 9.56
N LEU A 166 -11.13 -13.16 8.96
CA LEU A 166 -10.52 -11.86 8.72
C LEU A 166 -10.44 -11.58 7.22
N HIS A 167 -10.48 -10.30 6.89
CA HIS A 167 -10.20 -9.77 5.57
C HIS A 167 -8.97 -8.87 5.66
N ILE A 168 -8.01 -9.05 4.77
CA ILE A 168 -6.87 -8.14 4.63
C ILE A 168 -6.96 -7.41 3.29
N GLN A 169 -6.77 -6.10 3.34
CA GLN A 169 -6.54 -5.24 2.19
C GLN A 169 -5.13 -4.66 2.28
N MET A 170 -4.35 -4.75 1.20
CA MET A 170 -3.01 -4.18 1.07
C MET A 170 -2.95 -3.30 -0.17
N ASP A 171 -2.61 -2.04 0.02
CA ASP A 171 -2.45 -1.02 -1.01
C ASP A 171 -0.97 -0.69 -1.21
N PHE A 172 -0.55 -0.68 -2.46
CA PHE A 172 0.78 -0.28 -2.91
C PHE A 172 0.67 0.88 -3.89
N ARG A 173 1.55 1.88 -3.73
CA ARG A 173 1.60 3.07 -4.57
C ARG A 173 2.76 2.99 -5.56
N GLY A 174 2.40 2.99 -6.84
CA GLY A 174 3.32 3.11 -7.96
C GLY A 174 3.58 4.57 -8.32
N ASN A 175 4.82 4.91 -8.69
CA ASN A 175 5.21 6.22 -9.20
C ASN A 175 6.03 6.06 -10.48
N TYR A 176 5.77 6.92 -11.48
CA TYR A 176 6.50 6.95 -12.76
C TYR A 176 6.58 8.36 -13.36
#